data_AF-A0A429F8Q3-F1
#
_entry.id   AF-A0A429F8Q3-F1
#
_cell.length_a   1.000
_cell.length_b   1.000
_cell.length_c   1.000
_cell.angle_alpha   90.00
_cell.angle_beta   90.00
_cell.angle_gamma   90.00
#
_symmetry.space_group_name_H-M   'P 1'
#
loop_
_entity.id
_entity.type
_entity.pdbx_description
1 polymer ?
#
loop_
_entity_poly.entity_id
_entity_poly.type
_entity_poly.pdbx_seq_one_letter_code
_entity_poly.pdbx_strand_id
1 'polypeptide(L)'
;MADPSLRRRAGRGASHLADRPGPVSDGPVVDIRAWPRPVVLLCETLLVAGVYYAAGRLGLSQQLTADGAVVTPIWPPTGLAVACLLLFGPRCVPGIALGALLVIISLGRPGLSAVGIVAGNTAAPVCSYLMLRAVGFRVSLSRLRDGLSLVFLGALTAMLISSAVGVGMLVLSDKLPSSDLWLVWLAWWVGDAMGVVLVTPLLLLLHRARLPPPSARWTEAVGLAVVVCVLVPLIMYSTVSLLFLVYPLLILSVLRFQLAGGIPCALFASVMATVVAREEVGAFGTLSDIETLMRLQAFNGTLGLTALLLSAVISEQLNTRRSVERACKELVEALQHLNAGGSQNPGAPGGDVR
;
A
#
# COMPACT_ATOMS: atom_id res chain seq x y z
N MET A 1 74.36 46.89 -2.23
CA MET A 1 73.52 45.83 -2.83
C MET A 1 72.31 46.53 -3.43
N ALA A 2 72.17 46.47 -4.75
CA ALA A 2 71.33 47.38 -5.54
C ALA A 2 69.84 47.02 -5.57
N ASP A 3 69.02 48.07 -5.70
CA ASP A 3 67.60 48.14 -6.05
C ASP A 3 67.37 47.75 -7.54
N PRO A 4 66.18 47.24 -7.92
CA PRO A 4 65.29 48.09 -8.73
C PRO A 4 63.78 47.84 -8.51
N SER A 5 63.12 48.77 -7.85
CA SER A 5 62.14 49.71 -8.40
C SER A 5 61.27 49.27 -9.61
N LEU A 6 59.96 49.51 -9.44
CA LEU A 6 59.01 50.06 -10.43
C LEU A 6 58.32 49.10 -11.42
N ARG A 7 57.01 48.95 -11.20
CA ARG A 7 55.87 49.07 -12.17
C ARG A 7 54.77 48.10 -11.71
N ARG A 8 53.56 48.49 -11.30
CA ARG A 8 52.75 49.64 -11.66
C ARG A 8 51.71 49.94 -10.57
N ARG A 9 51.58 51.22 -10.30
CA ARG A 9 50.40 51.90 -9.76
C ARG A 9 49.16 51.66 -10.63
N ALA A 10 48.01 51.88 -9.98
CA ALA A 10 46.71 52.30 -10.50
C ALA A 10 45.81 51.18 -11.05
N GLY A 11 44.57 51.02 -10.61
CA GLY A 11 43.76 51.81 -9.68
C GLY A 11 42.28 51.43 -9.80
N ARG A 12 41.47 51.95 -8.86
CA ARG A 12 39.99 52.01 -8.87
C ARG A 12 39.27 50.66 -8.68
N GLY A 13 38.26 50.49 -7.83
CA GLY A 13 37.53 51.35 -6.91
C GLY A 13 37.46 50.70 -5.52
N ALA A 14 37.31 51.43 -4.42
CA ALA A 14 36.16 52.26 -4.07
C ALA A 14 34.83 51.49 -4.13
N SER A 15 34.07 51.62 -3.05
CA SER A 15 32.67 51.23 -2.80
C SER A 15 32.33 49.74 -2.65
N HIS A 16 32.37 49.23 -1.40
CA HIS A 16 31.16 48.77 -0.68
C HIS A 16 31.55 48.06 0.63
N LEU A 17 31.77 48.86 1.68
CA LEU A 17 31.63 48.43 3.07
C LEU A 17 30.21 48.81 3.49
N ALA A 18 29.28 47.86 3.39
CA ALA A 18 27.99 47.79 4.10
C ALA A 18 27.08 46.82 3.35
N ASP A 19 27.12 45.55 3.72
CA ASP A 19 25.94 44.77 4.09
C ASP A 19 26.40 43.33 4.37
N ARG A 20 26.67 43.00 5.63
CA ARG A 20 26.66 41.61 6.07
C ARG A 20 25.30 41.38 6.71
N PRO A 21 24.42 40.56 6.14
CA PRO A 21 23.19 40.20 6.83
C PRO A 21 23.60 39.50 8.14
N GLY A 22 23.11 40.04 9.26
CA GLY A 22 23.24 39.39 10.56
C GLY A 22 22.64 37.99 10.52
N PRO A 23 23.01 37.09 11.46
CA PRO A 23 22.41 35.78 11.52
C PRO A 23 20.89 35.94 11.63
N VAL A 24 20.18 35.44 10.61
CA VAL A 24 18.74 35.33 10.63
C VAL A 24 18.40 34.56 11.90
N SER A 25 17.65 35.19 12.79
CA SER A 25 17.05 34.53 13.93
C SER A 25 16.13 33.45 13.39
N ASP A 26 16.64 32.21 13.32
CA ASP A 26 15.81 31.04 13.16
C ASP A 26 14.75 31.09 14.26
N GLY A 27 13.50 31.36 13.88
CA GLY A 27 12.36 31.14 14.76
C GLY A 27 12.41 29.70 15.28
N PRO A 28 11.72 29.38 16.39
CA PRO A 28 11.80 28.06 16.99
C PRO A 28 11.25 27.02 16.01
N VAL A 29 12.13 26.45 15.19
CA VAL A 29 11.91 25.19 14.51
C VAL A 29 11.86 24.20 15.66
N VAL A 30 10.64 23.82 16.05
CA VAL A 30 10.40 22.80 17.08
C VAL A 30 11.12 21.55 16.61
N ASP A 31 12.29 21.30 17.19
CA ASP A 31 13.12 20.16 16.86
C ASP A 31 12.40 18.91 17.41
N ILE A 32 11.73 18.17 16.52
CA ILE A 32 10.98 16.94 16.83
C ILE A 32 11.87 15.91 17.54
N ARG A 33 13.20 16.06 17.48
CA ARG A 33 14.17 15.21 18.19
C ARG A 33 14.23 15.45 19.70
N ALA A 34 13.62 16.51 20.24
CA ALA A 34 13.68 16.84 21.66
C ALA A 34 12.57 16.22 22.52
N TRP A 35 11.63 15.47 21.92
CA TRP A 35 10.48 14.93 22.65
C TRP A 35 10.88 13.69 23.46
N PRO A 36 10.42 13.58 24.72
CA PRO A 36 10.65 12.38 25.50
C PRO A 36 9.95 11.20 24.83
N ARG A 37 10.65 10.05 24.74
CA ARG A 37 10.16 8.79 24.16
C ARG A 37 8.70 8.42 24.50
N PRO A 38 8.19 8.59 25.74
CA PRO A 38 6.79 8.31 26.04
C PRO A 38 5.79 9.19 25.27
N VAL A 39 6.11 10.46 25.01
CA VAL A 39 5.22 11.37 24.26
C VAL A 39 5.16 10.97 22.80
N VAL A 40 6.31 10.59 22.21
CA VAL A 40 6.35 10.08 20.83
C VAL A 40 5.50 8.81 20.70
N LEU A 41 5.66 7.85 21.61
CA LEU A 41 4.87 6.61 21.62
C LEU A 41 3.36 6.87 21.80
N LEU A 42 3.01 7.84 22.66
CA LEU A 42 1.61 8.23 22.86
C LEU A 42 1.04 8.86 21.58
N CYS A 43 1.76 9.78 20.94
CA CYS A 43 1.34 10.39 19.68
C CYS A 43 1.22 9.36 18.55
N GLU A 44 2.17 8.43 18.42
CA GLU A 44 2.09 7.32 17.47
C GLU A 44 0.85 6.45 17.73
N THR A 45 0.60 6.11 19.00
CA THR A 45 -0.57 5.32 19.41
C THR A 45 -1.88 6.02 19.06
N LEU A 46 -2.00 7.30 19.39
CA LEU A 46 -3.19 8.11 19.09
C LEU A 46 -3.39 8.31 17.59
N LEU A 47 -2.31 8.50 16.83
CA LEU A 47 -2.39 8.61 15.37
C LEU A 47 -2.87 7.30 14.75
N VAL A 48 -2.28 6.17 15.11
CA VAL A 48 -2.71 4.84 14.62
C VAL A 48 -4.17 4.59 15.00
N ALA A 49 -4.56 4.89 16.24
CA ALA A 49 -5.94 4.73 16.69
C ALA A 49 -6.91 5.61 15.91
N GLY A 50 -6.56 6.88 15.67
CA GLY A 50 -7.38 7.82 14.91
C GLY A 50 -7.55 7.41 13.45
N VAL A 51 -6.47 6.99 12.79
CA VAL A 51 -6.54 6.51 11.39
C VAL A 51 -7.30 5.19 11.30
N TYR A 52 -7.10 4.26 12.25
CA TYR A 52 -7.88 3.02 12.32
C TYR A 52 -9.36 3.29 12.52
N TYR A 53 -9.71 4.18 13.45
CA TYR A 53 -11.09 4.58 13.69
C TYR A 53 -11.72 5.22 12.44
N ALA A 54 -11.02 6.15 11.78
CA ALA A 54 -11.50 6.77 10.55
C ALA A 54 -11.71 5.74 9.42
N ALA A 55 -10.76 4.80 9.25
CA ALA A 55 -10.87 3.70 8.31
C ALA A 55 -12.08 2.79 8.64
N GLY A 56 -12.38 2.61 9.93
CA GLY A 56 -13.52 1.81 10.38
C GLY A 56 -14.85 2.50 10.11
N ARG A 57 -14.92 3.81 10.37
CA ARG A 57 -16.08 4.64 10.00
C ARG A 57 -16.33 4.66 8.49
N LEU A 58 -15.26 4.69 7.69
CA LEU A 58 -15.36 4.59 6.23
C LEU A 58 -15.92 3.22 5.81
N GLY A 59 -15.40 2.13 6.36
CA GLY A 59 -15.92 0.78 6.12
C GLY A 59 -17.40 0.68 6.49
N LEU A 60 -17.77 1.10 7.70
CA LEU A 60 -19.16 1.08 8.18
C LEU A 60 -20.11 1.94 7.34
N SER A 61 -19.63 3.01 6.69
CA SER A 61 -20.47 3.79 5.76
C SER A 61 -20.87 3.02 4.49
N GLN A 62 -20.14 1.95 4.18
CA GLN A 62 -20.35 1.05 3.04
C GLN A 62 -20.89 -0.32 3.47
N GLN A 63 -21.56 -0.37 4.62
CA GLN A 63 -22.15 -1.61 5.12
C GLN A 63 -23.33 -2.07 4.24
N LEU A 64 -23.42 -3.38 4.04
CA LEU A 64 -24.53 -4.07 3.40
C LEU A 64 -25.25 -4.90 4.45
N THR A 65 -26.56 -4.99 4.34
CA THR A 65 -27.37 -5.91 5.16
C THR A 65 -27.72 -7.11 4.30
N ALA A 66 -27.44 -8.33 4.79
CA ALA A 66 -27.92 -9.57 4.18
C ALA A 66 -28.57 -10.43 5.26
N ASP A 67 -29.86 -10.73 5.10
CA ASP A 67 -30.67 -11.47 6.09
C ASP A 67 -30.54 -10.92 7.52
N GLY A 68 -30.55 -9.60 7.67
CA GLY A 68 -30.43 -8.93 8.98
C GLY A 68 -29.00 -8.87 9.54
N ALA A 69 -28.02 -9.53 8.92
CA ALA A 69 -26.61 -9.39 9.27
C ALA A 69 -25.98 -8.22 8.52
N VAL A 70 -25.43 -7.26 9.27
CA VAL A 70 -24.69 -6.13 8.71
C VAL A 70 -23.24 -6.55 8.47
N VAL A 71 -22.81 -6.55 7.21
CA VAL A 71 -21.46 -6.95 6.79
C VAL A 71 -20.82 -5.83 6.00
N THR A 72 -19.52 -5.62 6.20
CA THR A 72 -18.71 -4.76 5.33
C THR A 72 -17.89 -5.60 4.34
N PRO A 73 -18.12 -5.48 3.01
CA PRO A 73 -17.41 -6.29 2.00
C PRO A 73 -15.90 -6.08 1.94
N ILE A 74 -15.44 -4.90 2.36
CA ILE A 74 -14.02 -4.58 2.54
C ILE A 74 -13.89 -3.94 3.91
N TRP A 75 -12.99 -4.43 4.75
CA TRP A 75 -12.71 -3.83 6.05
C TRP A 75 -11.34 -3.13 6.05
N PRO A 76 -11.27 -1.83 5.68
CA PRO A 76 -10.00 -1.10 5.60
C PRO A 76 -9.13 -1.11 6.86
N PRO A 77 -9.70 -1.09 8.10
CA PRO A 77 -8.88 -1.05 9.32
C PRO A 77 -7.93 -2.24 9.46
N THR A 78 -8.35 -3.43 9.05
CA THR A 78 -7.51 -4.62 9.12
C THR A 78 -6.29 -4.49 8.20
N GLY A 79 -6.49 -4.03 6.96
CA GLY A 79 -5.39 -3.78 6.04
C GLY A 79 -4.45 -2.67 6.48
N LEU A 80 -5.00 -1.61 7.10
CA LEU A 80 -4.22 -0.56 7.76
C LEU A 80 -3.38 -1.12 8.91
N ALA A 81 -3.98 -1.94 9.78
CA ALA A 81 -3.28 -2.53 10.92
C ALA A 81 -2.08 -3.39 10.47
N VAL A 82 -2.28 -4.24 9.46
CA VAL A 82 -1.18 -5.03 8.88
C VAL A 82 -0.12 -4.12 8.27
N ALA A 83 -0.49 -3.07 7.53
CA ALA A 83 0.47 -2.11 6.96
C ALA A 83 1.28 -1.39 8.05
N CYS A 84 0.62 -0.89 9.10
CA CYS A 84 1.27 -0.24 10.23
C CYS A 84 2.26 -1.18 10.94
N LEU A 85 1.88 -2.44 11.17
CA LEU A 85 2.77 -3.43 11.77
C LEU A 85 3.98 -3.76 10.88
N LEU A 86 3.79 -3.85 9.56
CA LEU A 86 4.89 -4.08 8.61
C LEU A 86 5.84 -2.87 8.49
N LEU A 87 5.34 -1.64 8.65
CA LEU A 87 6.14 -0.42 8.52
C LEU A 87 6.81 0.03 9.83
N PHE A 88 6.08 -0.03 10.94
CA PHE A 88 6.48 0.53 12.23
C PHE A 88 6.67 -0.52 13.32
N GLY A 89 6.36 -1.79 13.04
CA GLY A 89 6.54 -2.90 13.97
C GLY A 89 5.47 -2.98 15.07
N PRO A 90 5.71 -3.77 16.13
CA PRO A 90 4.71 -4.06 17.18
C PRO A 90 4.34 -2.85 18.06
N ARG A 91 4.99 -1.70 17.87
CA ARG A 91 4.68 -0.46 18.61
C ARG A 91 3.29 0.08 18.29
N CYS A 92 2.72 -0.27 17.14
CA CYS A 92 1.37 0.15 16.74
C CYS A 92 0.24 -0.64 17.41
N VAL A 93 0.54 -1.77 18.07
CA VAL A 93 -0.49 -2.66 18.65
C VAL A 93 -1.44 -1.95 19.61
N PRO A 94 -0.98 -1.11 20.57
CA PRO A 94 -1.89 -0.36 21.44
C PRO A 94 -2.80 0.58 20.65
N GLY A 95 -2.29 1.20 19.57
CA GLY A 95 -3.06 2.08 18.71
C GLY A 95 -4.13 1.32 17.92
N ILE A 96 -3.82 0.12 17.43
CA ILE A 96 -4.78 -0.77 16.75
C ILE A 96 -5.90 -1.18 17.71
N ALA A 97 -5.55 -1.64 18.93
CA ALA A 97 -6.52 -2.04 19.94
C ALA A 97 -7.42 -0.86 20.36
N LEU A 98 -6.84 0.32 20.58
CA LEU A 98 -7.58 1.53 20.91
C LEU A 98 -8.51 1.95 19.76
N GLY A 99 -8.02 1.93 18.51
CA GLY A 99 -8.83 2.22 17.34
C GLY A 99 -10.01 1.25 17.20
N ALA A 100 -9.78 -0.06 17.37
CA ALA A 100 -10.82 -1.08 17.35
C ALA A 100 -11.86 -0.86 18.46
N LEU A 101 -11.42 -0.52 19.67
CA LEU A 101 -12.31 -0.19 20.77
C LEU A 101 -13.18 1.04 20.44
N LEU A 102 -12.59 2.11 19.89
CA LEU A 102 -13.33 3.30 19.49
C LEU A 102 -14.38 3.01 18.41
N VAL A 103 -14.06 2.14 17.45
CA VAL A 103 -15.04 1.69 16.44
C VAL A 103 -16.22 0.99 17.12
N ILE A 104 -15.96 0.07 18.05
CA ILE A 104 -17.04 -0.65 18.75
C ILE A 104 -17.87 0.31 19.63
N ILE A 105 -17.24 1.24 20.34
CA ILE A 105 -17.95 2.26 21.12
C ILE A 105 -18.85 3.12 20.22
N SER A 106 -18.43 3.41 18.98
CA SER A 106 -19.24 4.18 18.04
C SER A 106 -20.49 3.44 17.54
N LEU A 107 -20.52 2.12 17.70
CA LEU A 107 -21.67 1.26 17.36
C LEU A 107 -22.65 1.12 18.55
N GLY A 108 -22.27 1.53 19.76
CA GLY A 108 -23.12 1.47 20.94
C GLY A 108 -22.34 1.19 22.23
N ARG A 109 -23.05 0.82 23.30
CA ARG A 109 -22.42 0.50 24.58
C ARG A 109 -21.65 -0.82 24.48
N PRO A 110 -20.32 -0.83 24.69
CA PRO A 110 -19.53 -2.06 24.63
C PRO A 110 -19.91 -2.99 25.78
N GLY A 111 -20.39 -4.19 25.45
CA GLY A 111 -20.59 -5.28 26.40
C GLY A 111 -19.36 -6.17 26.52
N LEU A 112 -19.48 -7.30 27.22
CA LEU A 112 -18.37 -8.26 27.39
C LEU A 112 -17.83 -8.80 26.05
N SER A 113 -18.70 -9.01 25.06
CA SER A 113 -18.30 -9.39 23.69
C SER A 113 -17.33 -8.41 23.03
N ALA A 114 -17.41 -7.12 23.37
CA ALA A 114 -16.55 -6.10 22.78
C ALA A 114 -15.08 -6.36 23.10
N VAL A 115 -14.77 -6.82 24.32
CA VAL A 115 -13.39 -7.12 24.73
C VAL A 115 -12.81 -8.24 23.86
N GLY A 116 -13.59 -9.30 23.63
CA GLY A 116 -13.18 -10.40 22.76
C GLY A 116 -13.01 -9.97 21.30
N ILE A 117 -13.93 -9.16 20.77
CA ILE A 117 -13.83 -8.64 19.39
C ILE A 117 -12.60 -7.73 19.23
N VAL A 118 -12.33 -6.81 20.17
CA VAL A 118 -11.10 -5.99 20.14
C VAL A 118 -9.85 -6.86 20.19
N ALA A 119 -9.84 -7.87 21.06
CA ALA A 119 -8.73 -8.81 21.15
C ALA A 119 -8.50 -9.56 19.84
N GLY A 120 -9.55 -10.09 19.21
CA GLY A 120 -9.50 -10.77 17.90
C GLY A 120 -9.00 -9.86 16.78
N ASN A 121 -9.60 -8.66 16.65
CA ASN A 121 -9.24 -7.67 15.64
C ASN A 121 -7.83 -7.10 15.82
N THR A 122 -7.25 -7.22 17.02
CA THR A 122 -5.85 -6.84 17.30
C THR A 122 -4.89 -8.01 17.07
N ALA A 123 -5.26 -9.21 17.54
CA ALA A 123 -4.43 -10.40 17.46
C ALA A 123 -4.24 -10.86 16.01
N ALA A 124 -5.28 -10.80 15.17
CA ALA A 124 -5.20 -11.25 13.77
C ALA A 124 -4.13 -10.48 12.95
N PRO A 125 -4.09 -9.13 12.93
CA PRO A 125 -2.99 -8.39 12.29
C PRO A 125 -1.62 -8.68 12.91
N VAL A 126 -1.52 -8.91 14.22
CA VAL A 126 -0.26 -9.28 14.88
C VAL A 126 0.22 -10.66 14.40
N CYS A 127 -0.66 -11.65 14.33
CA CYS A 127 -0.35 -12.97 13.77
C CYS A 127 0.06 -12.87 12.31
N SER A 128 -0.65 -12.06 11.50
CA SER A 128 -0.28 -11.75 10.12
C SER A 128 1.16 -11.21 10.03
N TYR A 129 1.49 -10.20 10.83
CA TYR A 129 2.84 -9.64 10.92
C TYR A 129 3.90 -10.69 11.29
N LEU A 130 3.64 -11.51 12.31
CA LEU A 130 4.59 -12.54 12.77
C LEU A 130 4.82 -13.62 11.70
N MET A 131 3.75 -14.10 11.05
CA MET A 131 3.83 -15.09 9.98
C MET A 131 4.60 -14.55 8.76
N LEU A 132 4.30 -13.31 8.34
CA LEU A 132 4.99 -12.65 7.23
C LEU A 132 6.48 -12.43 7.55
N ARG A 133 6.79 -12.04 8.78
CA ARG A 133 8.19 -11.89 9.24
C ARG A 133 8.92 -13.22 9.23
N ALA A 134 8.28 -14.31 9.67
CA ALA A 134 8.88 -15.65 9.71
C ALA A 134 9.30 -16.16 8.32
N VAL A 135 8.58 -15.78 7.26
CA VAL A 135 8.92 -16.15 5.88
C VAL A 135 9.83 -15.15 5.15
N GLY A 136 10.32 -14.11 5.85
CA GLY A 136 11.22 -13.10 5.29
C GLY A 136 10.54 -12.14 4.30
N PHE A 137 9.27 -11.82 4.52
CA PHE A 137 8.47 -10.95 3.66
C PHE A 137 9.14 -9.59 3.43
N ARG A 138 9.16 -9.15 2.16
CA ARG A 138 9.65 -7.82 1.78
C ARG A 138 8.49 -6.88 1.47
N VAL A 139 8.49 -5.75 2.17
CA VAL A 139 7.51 -4.66 2.00
C VAL A 139 7.54 -4.04 0.59
N SER A 140 8.54 -4.36 -0.25
CA SER A 140 8.55 -3.94 -1.67
C SER A 140 7.53 -4.66 -2.52
N LEU A 141 7.03 -5.83 -2.10
CA LEU A 141 6.17 -6.71 -2.88
C LEU A 141 6.72 -6.98 -4.30
N SER A 142 8.06 -6.99 -4.42
CA SER A 142 8.76 -7.09 -5.70
C SER A 142 8.93 -8.53 -6.19
N ARG A 143 8.49 -9.52 -5.40
CA ARG A 143 8.59 -10.95 -5.67
C ARG A 143 7.21 -11.57 -5.60
N LEU A 144 6.93 -12.58 -6.44
CA LEU A 144 5.70 -13.36 -6.35
C LEU A 144 5.51 -13.98 -4.96
N ARG A 145 6.60 -14.46 -4.35
CA ARG A 145 6.56 -15.00 -2.99
C ARG A 145 6.02 -14.02 -1.97
N ASP A 146 6.36 -12.73 -2.06
CA ASP A 146 5.88 -11.72 -1.11
C ASP A 146 4.36 -11.53 -1.28
N GLY A 147 3.87 -11.41 -2.52
CA GLY A 147 2.44 -11.34 -2.82
C GLY A 147 1.66 -12.56 -2.35
N LEU A 148 2.16 -13.78 -2.62
CA LEU A 148 1.57 -15.03 -2.15
C LEU A 148 1.55 -15.11 -0.62
N SER A 149 2.64 -14.71 0.04
CA SER A 149 2.71 -14.72 1.50
C SER A 149 1.68 -13.75 2.11
N LEU A 150 1.53 -12.55 1.53
CA LEU A 150 0.52 -11.58 1.96
C LEU A 150 -0.90 -12.14 1.84
N VAL A 151 -1.21 -12.77 0.71
CA VAL A 151 -2.53 -13.39 0.47
C VAL A 151 -2.76 -14.56 1.42
N PHE A 152 -1.92 -15.59 1.36
CA PHE A 152 -2.22 -16.86 2.04
C PHE A 152 -1.98 -16.79 3.55
N LEU A 153 -0.88 -16.19 3.99
CA LEU A 153 -0.56 -16.08 5.42
C LEU A 153 -1.20 -14.85 6.03
N GLY A 154 -1.02 -13.70 5.38
CA GLY A 154 -1.41 -12.41 5.95
C GLY A 154 -2.91 -12.13 5.92
N ALA A 155 -3.60 -12.52 4.86
CA ALA A 155 -5.02 -12.29 4.67
C ALA A 155 -5.85 -13.54 4.99
N LEU A 156 -5.67 -14.64 4.25
CA LEU A 156 -6.54 -15.82 4.37
C LEU A 156 -6.38 -16.54 5.71
N THR A 157 -5.14 -16.83 6.14
CA THR A 157 -4.90 -17.60 7.37
C THR A 157 -5.07 -16.74 8.63
N ALA A 158 -4.39 -15.60 8.71
CA ALA A 158 -4.40 -14.80 9.93
C ALA A 158 -5.79 -14.22 10.26
N MET A 159 -6.60 -13.88 9.26
CA MET A 159 -7.94 -13.30 9.49
C MET A 159 -8.97 -14.32 9.97
N LEU A 160 -8.68 -15.63 9.92
CA LEU A 160 -9.52 -16.64 10.58
C LEU A 160 -9.63 -16.38 12.08
N ILE A 161 -8.59 -15.82 12.70
CA ILE A 161 -8.58 -15.48 14.13
C ILE A 161 -9.62 -14.40 14.42
N SER A 162 -9.62 -13.33 13.61
CA SER A 162 -10.54 -12.20 13.76
C SER A 162 -11.99 -12.65 13.62
N SER A 163 -12.32 -13.34 12.53
CA SER A 163 -13.68 -13.78 12.26
C SER A 163 -14.17 -14.85 13.24
N ALA A 164 -13.32 -15.81 13.63
CA ALA A 164 -13.69 -16.85 14.59
C ALA A 164 -13.95 -16.28 15.99
N VAL A 165 -13.07 -15.40 16.47
CA VAL A 165 -13.25 -14.75 17.78
C VAL A 165 -14.44 -13.79 17.74
N GLY A 166 -14.57 -13.00 16.67
CA GLY A 166 -15.66 -12.03 16.52
C GLY A 166 -17.04 -12.68 16.52
N VAL A 167 -17.25 -13.66 15.65
CA VAL A 167 -18.51 -14.42 15.57
C VAL A 167 -18.73 -15.25 16.83
N GLY A 168 -17.68 -15.89 17.36
CA GLY A 168 -17.78 -16.63 18.63
C GLY A 168 -18.28 -15.75 19.77
N MET A 169 -17.79 -14.52 19.89
CA MET A 169 -18.25 -13.55 20.90
C MET A 169 -19.68 -13.08 20.68
N LEU A 170 -20.13 -12.96 19.42
CA LEU A 170 -21.53 -12.63 19.10
C LEU A 170 -22.49 -13.76 19.50
N VAL A 171 -22.13 -15.00 19.20
CA VAL A 171 -22.91 -16.19 19.58
C VAL A 171 -22.95 -16.34 21.10
N LEU A 172 -21.81 -16.22 21.78
CA LEU A 172 -21.72 -16.29 23.25
C LEU A 172 -22.47 -15.16 23.98
N SER A 173 -22.82 -14.08 23.27
CA SER A 173 -23.56 -12.95 23.84
C SER A 173 -25.04 -12.93 23.40
N ASP A 174 -25.53 -14.00 22.77
CA ASP A 174 -26.88 -14.10 22.20
C ASP A 174 -27.23 -12.97 21.20
N LYS A 175 -26.21 -12.39 20.55
CA LYS A 175 -26.37 -11.31 19.56
C LYS A 175 -26.46 -11.82 18.13
N LEU A 176 -26.17 -13.11 17.90
CA LEU A 176 -26.24 -13.74 16.59
C LEU A 176 -26.85 -15.13 16.72
N PRO A 177 -27.95 -15.43 16.00
CA PRO A 177 -28.49 -16.78 15.90
C PRO A 177 -27.44 -17.75 15.33
N SER A 178 -27.40 -18.98 15.85
CA SER A 178 -26.46 -19.99 15.37
C SER A 178 -26.70 -20.43 13.92
N SER A 179 -27.90 -20.18 13.37
CA SER A 179 -28.23 -20.42 11.96
C SER A 179 -27.39 -19.57 11.01
N ASP A 180 -27.07 -18.34 11.42
CA ASP A 180 -26.46 -17.33 10.56
C ASP A 180 -24.94 -17.31 10.72
N LEU A 181 -24.41 -18.14 11.64
CA LEU A 181 -23.00 -18.23 12.01
C LEU A 181 -22.11 -18.37 10.78
N TRP A 182 -22.44 -19.29 9.87
CA TRP A 182 -21.61 -19.55 8.69
C TRP A 182 -21.55 -18.35 7.75
N LEU A 183 -22.71 -17.73 7.48
CA LEU A 183 -22.80 -16.59 6.57
C LEU A 183 -22.03 -15.39 7.13
N VAL A 184 -22.27 -15.05 8.40
CA VAL A 184 -21.61 -13.90 9.05
C VAL A 184 -20.11 -14.14 9.22
N TRP A 185 -19.71 -15.36 9.59
CA TRP A 185 -18.29 -15.71 9.72
C TRP A 185 -17.55 -15.60 8.38
N LEU A 186 -18.12 -16.16 7.31
CA LEU A 186 -17.52 -16.08 5.98
C LEU A 186 -17.44 -14.64 5.51
N ALA A 187 -18.53 -13.89 5.67
CA ALA A 187 -18.60 -12.51 5.20
C ALA A 187 -17.65 -11.58 5.96
N TRP A 188 -17.49 -11.77 7.28
CA TRP A 188 -16.49 -11.07 8.09
C TRP A 188 -15.07 -11.45 7.65
N TRP A 189 -14.79 -12.75 7.50
CA TRP A 189 -13.47 -13.24 7.10
C TRP A 189 -13.06 -12.68 5.73
N VAL A 190 -13.94 -12.70 4.73
CA VAL A 190 -13.64 -12.14 3.41
C VAL A 190 -13.45 -10.63 3.50
N GLY A 191 -14.27 -9.90 4.27
CA GLY A 191 -14.12 -8.47 4.48
C GLY A 191 -12.75 -8.09 5.04
N ASP A 192 -12.30 -8.81 6.08
CA ASP A 192 -10.96 -8.64 6.67
C ASP A 192 -9.85 -9.00 5.68
N ALA A 193 -9.98 -10.13 4.98
CA ALA A 193 -9.01 -10.57 3.98
C ALA A 193 -8.87 -9.56 2.83
N MET A 194 -9.99 -9.00 2.34
CA MET A 194 -9.98 -7.96 1.30
C MET A 194 -9.38 -6.65 1.80
N GLY A 195 -9.60 -6.32 3.07
CA GLY A 195 -8.88 -5.25 3.75
C GLY A 195 -7.37 -5.42 3.60
N VAL A 196 -6.83 -6.59 3.93
CA VAL A 196 -5.38 -6.88 3.79
C VAL A 196 -4.93 -6.88 2.33
N VAL A 197 -5.66 -7.56 1.45
CA VAL A 197 -5.29 -7.74 0.03
C VAL A 197 -5.30 -6.43 -0.76
N LEU A 198 -6.21 -5.50 -0.47
CA LEU A 198 -6.34 -4.25 -1.23
C LEU A 198 -5.68 -3.07 -0.51
N VAL A 199 -5.89 -2.93 0.80
CA VAL A 199 -5.46 -1.73 1.54
C VAL A 199 -4.01 -1.81 1.99
N THR A 200 -3.53 -2.97 2.46
CA THR A 200 -2.12 -3.12 2.86
C THR A 200 -1.15 -2.76 1.74
N PRO A 201 -1.19 -3.39 0.54
CA PRO A 201 -0.22 -3.09 -0.52
C PRO A 201 -0.33 -1.65 -1.03
N LEU A 202 -1.54 -1.07 -1.02
CA LEU A 202 -1.74 0.35 -1.37
C LEU A 202 -1.00 1.27 -0.40
N LEU A 203 -1.12 1.05 0.91
CA LEU A 203 -0.43 1.85 1.92
C LEU A 203 1.08 1.67 1.85
N LEU A 204 1.56 0.44 1.63
CA LEU A 204 2.99 0.17 1.43
C LEU A 204 3.54 0.89 0.19
N LEU A 205 2.75 0.94 -0.88
CA LEU A 205 3.07 1.68 -2.10
C LEU A 205 3.12 3.19 -1.83
N LEU A 206 2.09 3.76 -1.20
CA LEU A 206 2.02 5.19 -0.88
C LEU A 206 3.18 5.62 0.02
N HIS A 207 3.56 4.81 1.01
CA HIS A 207 4.69 5.09 1.88
C HIS A 207 6.03 5.14 1.14
N ARG A 208 6.15 4.38 0.04
CA ARG A 208 7.36 4.32 -0.80
C ARG A 208 7.32 5.27 -1.99
N ALA A 209 6.15 5.83 -2.31
CA ALA A 209 5.97 6.69 -3.44
C ALA A 209 6.82 7.95 -3.26
N ARG A 210 7.85 8.08 -4.10
CA ARG A 210 8.56 9.35 -4.31
C ARG A 210 7.98 9.95 -5.58
N LEU A 211 7.52 11.21 -5.51
CA LEU A 211 7.00 11.93 -6.68
C LEU A 211 8.09 11.92 -7.77
N PRO A 212 7.91 11.17 -8.87
CA PRO A 212 8.86 11.22 -9.95
C PRO A 212 8.73 12.56 -10.68
N PRO A 213 9.80 13.08 -11.30
CA PRO A 213 9.70 14.28 -12.12
C PRO A 213 8.61 14.11 -13.20
N PRO A 214 7.87 15.18 -13.53
CA PRO A 214 6.83 15.13 -14.55
C PRO A 214 7.48 14.68 -15.87
N SER A 215 6.97 13.56 -16.41
CA SER A 215 7.47 12.89 -17.60
C SER A 215 6.27 12.36 -18.38
N ALA A 216 6.47 11.88 -19.61
CA ALA A 216 5.42 11.26 -20.43
C ALA A 216 4.70 10.08 -19.73
N ARG A 217 5.23 9.55 -18.63
CA ARG A 217 4.56 8.55 -17.79
C ARG A 217 3.38 9.10 -17.00
N TRP A 218 3.36 10.41 -16.69
CA TRP A 218 2.24 11.03 -15.99
C TRP A 218 1.02 11.17 -16.89
N THR A 219 1.20 11.47 -18.18
CA THR A 219 0.08 11.51 -19.15
C THR A 219 -0.51 10.13 -19.35
N GLU A 220 0.32 9.07 -19.45
CA GLU A 220 -0.17 7.68 -19.47
C GLU A 220 -0.91 7.31 -18.18
N ALA A 221 -0.40 7.71 -17.00
CA ALA A 221 -1.01 7.38 -15.72
C ALA A 221 -2.37 8.08 -15.54
N VAL A 222 -2.44 9.37 -15.88
CA VAL A 222 -3.69 10.15 -15.85
C VAL A 222 -4.68 9.59 -16.87
N GLY A 223 -4.23 9.30 -18.09
CA GLY A 223 -5.08 8.70 -19.13
C GLY A 223 -5.69 7.37 -18.68
N LEU A 224 -4.87 6.47 -18.13
CA LEU A 224 -5.35 5.21 -17.59
C LEU A 224 -6.30 5.42 -16.41
N ALA A 225 -5.99 6.34 -15.48
CA ALA A 225 -6.84 6.64 -14.34
C ALA A 225 -8.22 7.15 -14.81
N VAL A 226 -8.26 8.03 -15.81
CA VAL A 226 -9.52 8.51 -16.41
C VAL A 226 -10.29 7.34 -17.04
N VAL A 227 -9.62 6.49 -17.81
CA VAL A 227 -10.25 5.30 -18.42
C VAL A 227 -10.86 4.38 -17.35
N VAL A 228 -10.14 4.11 -16.26
CA VAL A 228 -10.63 3.31 -15.13
C VAL A 228 -11.81 4.02 -14.45
N CYS A 229 -11.70 5.30 -14.15
CA CYS A 229 -12.74 6.11 -13.50
C CYS A 229 -14.02 6.24 -14.34
N VAL A 230 -13.95 6.12 -15.66
CA VAL A 230 -15.13 6.17 -16.54
C VAL A 230 -15.70 4.78 -16.80
N LEU A 231 -14.86 3.82 -17.16
CA LEU A 231 -15.34 2.49 -17.57
C LEU A 231 -15.82 1.65 -16.39
N VAL A 232 -15.17 1.71 -15.23
CA VAL A 232 -15.59 0.90 -14.08
C VAL A 232 -17.02 1.27 -13.65
N PRO A 233 -17.40 2.54 -13.44
CA PRO A 233 -18.79 2.89 -13.16
C PRO A 233 -19.75 2.47 -14.27
N LEU A 234 -19.39 2.68 -15.55
CA LEU A 234 -20.23 2.27 -16.68
C LEU A 234 -20.51 0.75 -16.67
N ILE A 235 -19.50 -0.05 -16.32
CA ILE A 235 -19.63 -1.51 -16.18
C ILE A 235 -20.50 -1.87 -14.98
N MET A 236 -20.30 -1.23 -13.82
CA MET A 236 -21.04 -1.56 -12.59
C MET A 236 -22.53 -1.17 -12.68
N TYR A 237 -22.84 0.01 -13.20
CA TYR A 237 -24.22 0.51 -13.34
C TYR A 237 -24.98 -0.11 -14.53
N SER A 238 -24.32 -0.90 -15.37
CA SER A 238 -25.00 -1.62 -16.45
C SER A 238 -25.95 -2.68 -15.91
N THR A 239 -27.15 -2.78 -16.48
CA THR A 239 -28.12 -3.84 -16.18
C THR A 239 -27.70 -5.19 -16.77
N VAL A 240 -26.82 -5.17 -17.78
CA VAL A 240 -26.11 -6.36 -18.25
C VAL A 240 -24.90 -6.54 -17.33
N SER A 241 -24.84 -7.66 -16.61
CA SER A 241 -23.76 -7.93 -15.64
C SER A 241 -22.40 -8.12 -16.35
N LEU A 242 -21.74 -7.01 -16.67
CA LEU A 242 -20.46 -6.93 -17.40
C LEU A 242 -19.23 -6.96 -16.47
N LEU A 243 -19.36 -7.46 -15.24
CA LEU A 243 -18.30 -7.47 -14.21
C LEU A 243 -16.97 -8.06 -14.71
N PHE A 244 -17.00 -8.99 -15.66
CA PHE A 244 -15.80 -9.58 -16.27
C PHE A 244 -14.95 -8.57 -17.08
N LEU A 245 -15.55 -7.47 -17.55
CA LEU A 245 -14.87 -6.44 -18.34
C LEU A 245 -13.91 -5.58 -17.49
N VAL A 246 -14.01 -5.66 -16.16
CA VAL A 246 -13.04 -5.05 -15.24
C VAL A 246 -11.67 -5.76 -15.33
N TYR A 247 -11.63 -7.06 -15.64
CA TYR A 247 -10.37 -7.80 -15.71
C TYR A 247 -9.43 -7.33 -16.83
N PRO A 248 -9.88 -7.10 -18.08
CA PRO A 248 -9.05 -6.46 -19.09
C PRO A 248 -8.48 -5.11 -18.64
N LEU A 249 -9.27 -4.27 -17.97
CA LEU A 249 -8.82 -2.97 -17.45
C LEU A 249 -7.77 -3.13 -16.35
N LEU A 250 -7.99 -4.10 -15.45
CA LEU A 250 -7.03 -4.46 -14.42
C LEU A 250 -5.71 -4.95 -15.04
N ILE A 251 -5.78 -5.86 -16.02
CA ILE A 251 -4.61 -6.40 -16.72
C ILE A 251 -3.83 -5.27 -17.39
N LEU A 252 -4.51 -4.38 -18.12
CA LEU A 252 -3.88 -3.20 -18.73
C LEU A 252 -3.19 -2.31 -17.68
N SER A 253 -3.85 -2.09 -16.54
CA SER A 253 -3.31 -1.29 -15.45
C SER A 253 -2.06 -1.91 -14.84
N VAL A 254 -2.06 -3.23 -14.64
CA VAL A 254 -0.92 -3.99 -14.12
C VAL A 254 0.22 -4.05 -15.14
N LEU A 255 -0.07 -4.26 -16.42
CA LEU A 255 0.97 -4.30 -17.45
C LEU A 255 1.71 -2.96 -17.59
N ARG A 256 0.99 -1.84 -17.43
CA ARG A 256 1.58 -0.50 -17.55
C ARG A 256 2.26 -0.02 -16.26
N PHE A 257 1.61 -0.19 -15.11
CA PHE A 257 2.05 0.39 -13.84
C PHE A 257 2.26 -0.63 -12.72
N GLN A 258 2.24 -1.93 -13.02
CA GLN A 258 2.48 -3.02 -12.06
C GLN A 258 1.53 -2.90 -10.84
N LEU A 259 2.08 -3.03 -9.63
CA LEU A 259 1.35 -2.86 -8.37
C LEU A 259 0.72 -1.46 -8.25
N ALA A 260 1.36 -0.43 -8.81
CA ALA A 260 0.91 0.97 -8.70
C ALA A 260 -0.31 1.29 -9.57
N GLY A 261 -0.57 0.51 -10.62
CA GLY A 261 -1.82 0.58 -11.37
C GLY A 261 -2.84 -0.44 -10.90
N GLY A 262 -2.40 -1.68 -10.64
CA GLY A 262 -3.28 -2.79 -10.32
C GLY A 262 -4.06 -2.63 -9.03
N ILE A 263 -3.39 -2.28 -7.93
CA ILE A 263 -4.04 -2.19 -6.62
C ILE A 263 -5.05 -1.03 -6.53
N PRO A 264 -4.73 0.20 -6.99
CA PRO A 264 -5.73 1.27 -7.03
C PRO A 264 -6.91 0.94 -7.94
N CYS A 265 -6.67 0.32 -9.10
CA CYS A 265 -7.74 -0.11 -10.03
C CYS A 265 -8.66 -1.14 -9.37
N ALA A 266 -8.09 -2.17 -8.74
CA ALA A 266 -8.86 -3.19 -8.03
C ALA A 266 -9.64 -2.61 -6.85
N LEU A 267 -9.01 -1.76 -6.03
CA LEU A 267 -9.69 -1.11 -4.91
C LEU A 267 -10.83 -0.22 -5.39
N PHE A 268 -10.62 0.58 -6.43
CA PHE A 268 -11.67 1.43 -6.99
C PHE A 268 -12.84 0.62 -7.53
N ALA A 269 -12.57 -0.46 -8.27
CA ALA A 269 -13.60 -1.36 -8.77
C ALA A 269 -14.37 -2.07 -7.64
N SER A 270 -13.68 -2.52 -6.59
CA SER A 270 -14.33 -3.11 -5.41
C SER A 270 -15.19 -2.12 -4.63
N VAL A 271 -14.75 -0.87 -4.51
CA VAL A 271 -15.54 0.21 -3.89
C VAL A 271 -16.77 0.51 -4.74
N MET A 272 -16.62 0.68 -6.06
CA MET A 272 -17.75 0.92 -6.96
C MET A 272 -18.75 -0.24 -6.97
N ALA A 273 -18.28 -1.49 -6.97
CA ALA A 273 -19.14 -2.66 -6.86
C ALA A 273 -19.93 -2.67 -5.55
N THR A 274 -19.29 -2.27 -4.44
CA THR A 274 -19.95 -2.16 -3.13
C THR A 274 -21.01 -1.05 -3.09
N VAL A 275 -20.72 0.11 -3.69
CA VAL A 275 -21.67 1.24 -3.80
C VAL A 275 -22.90 0.83 -4.60
N VAL A 276 -22.70 0.23 -5.78
CA VAL A 276 -23.79 -0.20 -6.66
C VAL A 276 -24.61 -1.34 -6.04
N ALA A 277 -23.95 -2.28 -5.34
CA ALA A 277 -24.63 -3.32 -4.59
C ALA A 277 -25.52 -2.74 -3.47
N ARG A 278 -25.05 -1.69 -2.78
CA ARG A 278 -25.80 -1.01 -1.72
C ARG A 278 -26.98 -0.20 -2.24
N GLU A 279 -26.84 0.37 -3.43
CA GLU A 279 -27.92 1.11 -4.09
C GLU A 279 -28.98 0.18 -4.71
N GLU A 280 -28.75 -1.14 -4.73
CA GLU A 280 -29.63 -2.14 -5.35
C GLU A 280 -29.90 -1.82 -6.84
N VAL A 281 -28.86 -1.35 -7.55
CA VAL A 281 -28.95 -0.97 -8.97
C VAL A 281 -27.92 -1.73 -9.83
N GLY A 282 -28.01 -1.54 -11.15
CA GLY A 282 -27.04 -2.06 -12.11
C GLY A 282 -26.89 -3.58 -12.05
N ALA A 283 -25.65 -4.05 -11.95
CA ALA A 283 -25.30 -5.48 -11.95
C ALA A 283 -25.84 -6.29 -10.75
N PHE A 284 -26.39 -5.61 -9.73
CA PHE A 284 -26.88 -6.22 -8.49
C PHE A 284 -28.39 -6.00 -8.25
N GLY A 285 -29.07 -5.16 -9.04
CA GLY A 285 -30.43 -4.70 -8.70
C GLY A 285 -31.58 -5.71 -8.82
N THR A 286 -31.33 -6.93 -9.29
CA THR A 286 -32.36 -8.00 -9.36
C THR A 286 -32.05 -9.18 -8.45
N LEU A 287 -31.01 -9.09 -7.63
CA LEU A 287 -30.52 -10.18 -6.80
C LEU A 287 -31.09 -10.07 -5.38
N SER A 288 -31.23 -11.21 -4.71
CA SER A 288 -31.45 -11.22 -3.26
C SER A 288 -30.22 -10.72 -2.49
N ASP A 289 -30.37 -10.34 -1.22
CA ASP A 289 -29.26 -9.84 -0.42
C ASP A 289 -28.10 -10.86 -0.30
N ILE A 290 -28.44 -12.14 -0.12
CA ILE A 290 -27.45 -13.24 -0.06
C ILE A 290 -26.72 -13.37 -1.40
N GLU A 291 -27.45 -13.36 -2.52
CA GLU A 291 -26.85 -13.44 -3.85
C GLU A 291 -25.94 -12.25 -4.14
N THR A 292 -26.38 -11.04 -3.76
CA THR A 292 -25.59 -9.81 -3.86
C THR A 292 -24.30 -9.94 -3.06
N LEU A 293 -24.39 -10.38 -1.80
CA LEU A 293 -23.22 -10.58 -0.95
C LEU A 293 -22.27 -11.64 -1.54
N MET A 294 -22.78 -12.82 -1.93
CA MET A 294 -21.97 -13.88 -2.50
C MET A 294 -21.27 -13.44 -3.80
N ARG A 295 -22.00 -12.75 -4.69
CA ARG A 295 -21.46 -12.26 -5.96
C ARG A 295 -20.43 -11.17 -5.75
N LEU A 296 -20.67 -10.24 -4.83
CA LEU A 296 -19.75 -9.16 -4.49
C LEU A 296 -18.46 -9.70 -3.84
N GLN A 297 -18.58 -10.66 -2.92
CA GLN A 297 -17.43 -11.30 -2.28
C GLN A 297 -16.61 -12.12 -3.28
N ALA A 298 -17.27 -12.88 -4.16
CA ALA A 298 -16.59 -13.60 -5.23
C ALA A 298 -15.85 -12.65 -6.17
N PHE A 299 -16.48 -11.54 -6.58
CA PHE A 299 -15.88 -10.51 -7.41
C PHE A 299 -14.67 -9.86 -6.73
N ASN A 300 -14.82 -9.37 -5.49
CA ASN A 300 -13.74 -8.72 -4.75
C ASN A 300 -12.56 -9.67 -4.51
N GLY A 301 -12.85 -10.91 -4.09
CA GLY A 301 -11.84 -11.94 -3.84
C GLY A 301 -11.02 -12.27 -5.08
N THR A 302 -11.70 -12.54 -6.20
CA THR A 302 -11.04 -12.87 -7.48
C THR A 302 -10.30 -11.67 -8.07
N LEU A 303 -10.87 -10.47 -7.99
CA LEU A 303 -10.25 -9.23 -8.47
C LEU A 303 -9.00 -8.87 -7.67
N GLY A 304 -9.08 -8.86 -6.34
CA GLY A 304 -7.96 -8.54 -5.44
C GLY A 304 -6.83 -9.54 -5.55
N LEU A 305 -7.15 -10.84 -5.61
CA LEU A 305 -6.16 -11.90 -5.83
C LEU A 305 -5.47 -11.75 -7.18
N THR A 306 -6.24 -11.53 -8.25
CA THR A 306 -5.69 -11.33 -9.60
C THR A 306 -4.80 -10.09 -9.64
N ALA A 307 -5.23 -8.98 -9.04
CA ALA A 307 -4.47 -7.74 -9.00
C ALA A 307 -3.12 -7.94 -8.32
N LEU A 308 -3.08 -8.58 -7.13
CA LEU A 308 -1.85 -8.83 -6.40
C LEU A 308 -0.94 -9.82 -7.11
N LEU A 309 -1.46 -10.98 -7.52
CA LEU A 309 -0.65 -12.02 -8.15
C LEU A 309 -0.10 -11.57 -9.50
N LEU A 310 -0.95 -11.00 -10.35
CA LEU A 310 -0.50 -10.48 -11.64
C LEU A 310 0.51 -9.35 -11.45
N SER A 311 0.28 -8.44 -10.50
CA SER A 311 1.25 -7.39 -10.18
C SER A 311 2.59 -7.95 -9.73
N ALA A 312 2.58 -9.00 -8.89
CA ALA A 312 3.79 -9.61 -8.38
C ALA A 312 4.55 -10.36 -9.49
N VAL A 313 3.86 -11.13 -10.34
CA VAL A 313 4.46 -11.82 -11.50
C VAL A 313 5.09 -10.82 -12.46
N ILE A 314 4.34 -9.79 -12.88
CA ILE A 314 4.83 -8.79 -13.83
C ILE A 314 5.98 -7.97 -13.24
N SER A 315 5.92 -7.63 -11.95
CA SER A 315 7.01 -6.92 -11.26
C SER A 315 8.28 -7.78 -11.19
N GLU A 316 8.15 -9.07 -10.88
CA GLU A 316 9.27 -10.00 -10.80
C GLU A 316 9.92 -10.20 -12.18
N GLN A 317 9.12 -10.43 -13.23
CA GLN A 317 9.62 -10.55 -14.59
C GLN A 317 10.39 -9.30 -15.05
N LEU A 318 9.86 -8.11 -14.78
CA LEU A 318 10.50 -6.85 -15.17
C LEU A 318 11.78 -6.58 -14.38
N ASN A 319 11.84 -6.99 -13.11
CA ASN A 319 13.06 -6.88 -12.32
C ASN A 319 14.15 -7.85 -12.81
N THR A 320 13.79 -9.09 -13.12
CA THR A 320 14.70 -10.10 -13.69
C THR A 320 15.24 -9.64 -15.04
N ARG A 321 14.38 -9.09 -15.91
CA ARG A 321 14.80 -8.53 -17.20
C ARG A 321 15.79 -7.38 -17.02
N ARG A 322 15.52 -6.44 -16.11
CA ARG A 322 16.43 -5.32 -15.82
C ARG A 322 17.76 -5.78 -15.24
N SER A 323 17.79 -6.84 -14.42
CA SER A 323 19.07 -7.38 -13.92
C SER A 323 19.91 -7.99 -15.02
N VAL A 324 19.28 -8.70 -15.97
CA VAL A 324 19.98 -9.26 -17.14
C VAL A 324 20.52 -8.14 -18.04
N GLU A 325 19.70 -7.12 -18.33
CA GLU A 325 20.12 -5.97 -19.14
C GLU A 325 21.30 -5.21 -18.51
N ARG A 326 21.29 -5.03 -17.18
CA ARG A 326 22.43 -4.41 -16.46
C ARG A 326 23.69 -5.26 -16.51
N ALA A 327 23.59 -6.57 -16.26
CA ALA A 327 24.73 -7.47 -16.32
C ALA A 327 25.36 -7.49 -17.74
N CYS A 328 24.53 -7.50 -18.79
CA CYS A 328 25.02 -7.38 -20.17
C CYS A 328 25.73 -6.04 -20.41
N LYS A 329 25.18 -4.94 -19.90
CA LYS A 329 25.79 -3.61 -20.06
C LYS A 329 27.14 -3.51 -19.33
N GLU A 330 27.21 -4.00 -18.10
CA GLU A 330 28.44 -4.06 -17.30
C GLU A 330 29.51 -4.93 -17.98
N LEU A 331 29.12 -6.05 -18.59
CA LEU A 331 30.04 -6.90 -19.36
C LEU A 331 30.60 -6.18 -20.60
N VAL A 332 29.73 -5.46 -21.33
CA VAL A 332 30.14 -4.67 -22.51
C VAL A 332 31.09 -3.54 -22.09
N GLU A 333 30.79 -2.83 -21.00
CA GLU A 333 31.66 -1.77 -20.48
C GLU A 333 33.02 -2.33 -20.02
N ALA A 334 33.04 -3.49 -19.35
CA ALA A 334 34.28 -4.15 -18.93
C ALA A 334 35.15 -4.59 -20.13
N LEU A 335 34.54 -5.15 -21.18
CA LEU A 335 35.25 -5.53 -22.41
C LEU A 335 35.81 -4.30 -23.14
N GLN A 336 35.08 -3.18 -23.17
CA GLN A 336 35.56 -1.93 -23.75
C GLN A 336 36.77 -1.37 -22.99
N HIS A 337 36.78 -1.44 -21.65
CA HIS A 337 37.92 -1.01 -20.85
C HIS A 337 39.16 -1.89 -21.08
N LEU A 338 38.99 -3.22 -21.22
CA LEU A 338 40.09 -4.14 -21.52
C LEU A 338 40.69 -3.90 -22.91
N ASN A 339 39.85 -3.70 -23.93
CA ASN A 339 40.32 -3.38 -25.29
C ASN A 339 40.96 -1.98 -25.39
N ALA A 340 40.49 -1.01 -24.61
CA ALA A 340 41.10 0.32 -24.53
C ALA A 340 42.44 0.31 -23.78
N GLY A 341 42.61 -0.55 -22.77
CA GLY A 341 43.87 -0.75 -22.06
C GLY A 341 44.93 -1.50 -22.86
N GLY A 342 44.53 -2.43 -23.75
CA GLY A 342 45.44 -3.19 -24.60
C GLY A 342 46.05 -2.42 -25.79
N SER A 343 45.54 -1.24 -26.10
CA SER A 343 46.01 -0.41 -27.22
C SER A 343 47.02 0.69 -26.82
N GLN A 344 47.36 0.81 -25.53
CA GLN A 344 48.47 1.64 -25.05
C GLN A 344 49.70 0.78 -24.71
N ASN A 345 50.39 0.29 -25.73
CA ASN A 345 51.82 -0.04 -25.60
C ASN A 345 52.63 0.69 -26.69
N PRO A 346 52.93 1.99 -26.51
CA PRO A 346 53.82 2.72 -27.39
C PRO A 346 55.25 2.65 -26.85
N GLY A 347 56.10 1.81 -27.44
CA GLY A 347 57.53 1.89 -27.14
C GLY A 347 58.39 0.68 -27.50
N ALA A 348 58.74 0.54 -28.77
CA ALA A 348 60.10 0.17 -29.15
C ALA A 348 60.43 0.81 -30.51
N PRO A 349 61.05 2.00 -30.53
CA PRO A 349 61.56 2.58 -31.76
C PRO A 349 63.00 2.09 -32.02
N GLY A 350 63.23 1.66 -33.26
CA GLY A 350 64.49 1.86 -33.97
C GLY A 350 65.66 0.97 -33.59
N GLY A 351 65.97 0.01 -34.47
CA GLY A 351 67.26 -0.65 -34.52
C GLY A 351 67.52 -1.14 -35.93
N ASP A 352 67.90 -0.23 -36.82
CA ASP A 352 68.45 -0.55 -38.13
C ASP A 352 69.84 0.09 -38.26
N VAL A 353 70.74 -0.61 -38.96
CA VAL A 353 72.10 -0.23 -39.43
C VAL A 353 73.29 -0.36 -38.44
N ARG A 354 73.96 -1.51 -38.47
CA ARG A 354 75.27 -1.71 -39.14
C ARG A 354 75.69 -3.17 -39.21
#